data_AF-A0A838R980-F1
#
_entry.id   AF-A0A838R980-F1
#
_cell.length_a   1.000
_cell.length_b   1.000
_cell.length_c   1.000
_cell.angle_alpha   90.00
_cell.angle_beta   90.00
_cell.angle_gamma   90.00
#
_symmetry.space_group_name_H-M   'P 1'
#
loop_
_entity.id
_entity.type
_entity.pdbx_description
1 polymer ?
#
loop_
_entity_poly.entity_id
_entity_poly.type
_entity_poly.pdbx_seq_one_letter_code
_entity_poly.pdbx_strand_id
1 'polypeptide(L)'
;MVSRFTFTALLALAFGGLLLLAGCGRSASDQDSKSTTTGAPVAAATPSERANEETQQASAASEEEHGHVAGAHGGIITSLGRDSYHVEAVFEKGGTLRLYMLGEDETRIQEVELQDLKGYVKAADGTESVSFELKPEPQEGDADGKTSVFVAKLPEDIAGGELNVTVPSIRIAGERFRLGFTSAAAAAAHGDDGMPEKVSDDAERELYLTAGGIYTEADIKANGNVTASEKFKGFRAKHDMRPKPGDTICPVTMTKANPLCTWIVAGKEYEFCCPPCVDEFVSWAKDPELAKDILEPEQYVKE
;
A
#
# COMPACT_ATOMS: atom_id res chain seq x y z
N MET A 1 -62.60 -13.32 -22.35
CA MET A 1 -62.89 -11.87 -22.38
C MET A 1 -61.61 -11.16 -21.97
N VAL A 2 -60.64 -10.98 -22.86
CA VAL A 2 -60.50 -9.92 -23.87
C VAL A 2 -60.71 -8.51 -23.28
N SER A 3 -59.61 -7.80 -22.99
CA SER A 3 -59.36 -6.54 -23.71
C SER A 3 -57.89 -6.14 -23.60
N ARG A 4 -57.29 -5.93 -24.77
CA ARG A 4 -55.94 -5.38 -25.00
C ARG A 4 -56.09 -3.87 -25.16
N PHE A 5 -55.17 -3.08 -24.61
CA PHE A 5 -54.98 -1.70 -25.05
C PHE A 5 -53.55 -1.52 -25.56
N THR A 6 -53.48 -1.41 -26.88
CA THR A 6 -52.38 -0.95 -27.70
C THR A 6 -52.31 0.57 -27.61
N PHE A 7 -51.13 1.15 -27.46
CA PHE A 7 -50.87 2.54 -27.87
C PHE A 7 -49.56 2.61 -28.65
N THR A 8 -49.65 3.28 -29.78
CA THR A 8 -48.73 3.22 -30.92
C THR A 8 -48.07 4.59 -31.08
N ALA A 9 -46.74 4.58 -31.11
CA ALA A 9 -45.82 5.31 -31.99
C ALA A 9 -45.67 6.85 -32.01
N LEU A 10 -44.42 7.19 -32.39
CA LEU A 10 -43.86 8.38 -33.08
C LEU A 10 -43.49 9.60 -32.22
N LEU A 11 -42.21 9.98 -32.19
CA LEU A 11 -41.58 10.83 -33.23
C LEU A 11 -40.04 10.90 -33.04
N ALA A 12 -39.33 11.01 -34.16
CA ALA A 12 -37.88 11.13 -34.30
C ALA A 12 -37.39 12.58 -34.16
N LEU A 13 -36.11 12.76 -33.83
CA LEU A 13 -35.30 13.88 -34.32
C LEU A 13 -33.80 13.53 -34.30
N ALA A 14 -33.19 13.66 -35.47
CA ALA A 14 -31.78 13.48 -35.75
C ALA A 14 -31.06 14.83 -35.79
N PHE A 15 -29.86 14.90 -35.22
CA PHE A 15 -28.77 15.85 -35.52
C PHE A 15 -27.50 15.14 -35.02
N GLY A 16 -26.44 14.86 -35.79
CA GLY A 16 -25.84 15.63 -36.88
C GLY A 16 -24.63 16.38 -36.30
N GLY A 17 -23.41 15.86 -36.47
CA GLY A 17 -22.20 16.53 -35.98
C GLY A 17 -20.92 15.71 -36.07
N LEU A 18 -20.42 15.53 -37.30
CA LEU A 18 -19.09 15.04 -37.64
C LEU A 18 -18.06 16.16 -37.44
N LEU A 19 -16.98 15.92 -36.69
CA LEU A 19 -15.79 16.77 -36.70
C LEU A 19 -14.53 15.92 -36.54
N LEU A 20 -13.89 15.68 -37.69
CA LEU A 20 -12.54 15.13 -37.82
C LEU A 20 -11.55 16.30 -37.78
N LEU A 21 -10.57 16.25 -36.88
CA LEU A 21 -9.33 17.03 -37.03
C LEU A 21 -8.14 16.09 -36.84
N ALA A 22 -7.48 15.81 -37.95
CA ALA A 22 -6.17 15.19 -38.03
C ALA A 22 -5.09 16.21 -37.69
N GLY A 23 -4.05 15.78 -36.96
CA GLY A 23 -2.86 16.58 -36.69
C GLY A 23 -1.61 15.70 -36.62
N CYS A 24 -0.97 15.48 -37.77
CA CYS A 24 0.41 14.99 -37.87
C CYS A 24 1.32 16.18 -38.16
N GLY A 25 2.41 16.34 -37.39
CA GLY A 25 3.43 17.35 -37.66
C GLY A 25 4.68 17.16 -36.81
N ARG A 26 5.55 16.23 -37.22
CA ARG A 26 6.96 16.16 -36.79
C ARG A 26 7.76 17.21 -37.55
N SER A 27 8.64 17.94 -36.86
CA SER A 27 9.81 18.56 -37.49
C SER A 27 10.97 18.51 -36.52
N ALA A 28 11.97 17.73 -36.91
CA ALA A 28 13.31 17.72 -36.35
C ALA A 28 14.05 18.99 -36.78
N SER A 29 14.94 19.50 -35.93
CA SER A 29 15.96 20.44 -36.33
C SER A 29 17.22 20.14 -35.52
N ASP A 30 18.14 19.46 -36.18
CA ASP A 30 19.57 19.47 -35.88
C ASP A 30 20.10 20.91 -35.99
N GLN A 31 20.85 21.36 -34.99
CA GLN A 31 21.92 22.33 -35.23
C GLN A 31 23.19 21.94 -34.47
N ASP A 32 24.02 21.27 -35.26
CA ASP A 32 25.46 21.20 -35.21
C ASP A 32 26.09 22.60 -35.05
N SER A 33 27.03 22.78 -34.11
CA SER A 33 27.93 23.93 -34.08
C SER A 33 29.30 23.54 -33.55
N LYS A 34 30.10 23.14 -34.53
CA LYS A 34 31.54 22.96 -34.55
C LYS A 34 32.24 24.30 -34.30
N SER A 35 33.14 24.38 -33.31
CA SER A 35 34.20 25.39 -33.31
C SER A 35 35.52 24.78 -32.84
N THR A 36 36.44 24.76 -33.79
CA THR A 36 37.84 24.34 -33.73
C THR A 36 38.70 25.44 -33.12
N THR A 37 39.65 25.12 -32.24
CA THR A 37 40.96 25.80 -32.23
C THR A 37 42.06 24.85 -31.77
N THR A 38 43.10 24.84 -32.59
CA THR A 38 44.29 24.00 -32.62
C THR A 38 45.39 24.53 -31.68
N GLY A 39 46.19 23.64 -31.08
CA GLY A 39 47.49 23.97 -30.52
C GLY A 39 48.17 22.81 -29.79
N ALA A 40 49.18 22.21 -30.41
CA ALA A 40 50.14 21.24 -29.84
C ALA A 40 51.57 21.84 -29.94
N PRO A 41 52.68 21.19 -29.51
CA PRO A 41 52.88 20.05 -28.59
C PRO A 41 53.95 20.36 -27.50
N VAL A 42 54.33 19.38 -26.64
CA VAL A 42 55.72 18.90 -26.40
C VAL A 42 55.80 17.96 -25.16
N ALA A 43 56.24 16.74 -25.47
CA ALA A 43 57.04 15.75 -24.72
C ALA A 43 57.07 15.64 -23.17
N ALA A 44 56.65 14.45 -22.72
CA ALA A 44 57.38 13.45 -21.90
C ALA A 44 57.99 13.83 -20.53
N ALA A 45 57.44 13.23 -19.46
CA ALA A 45 58.14 12.29 -18.57
C ALA A 45 57.20 11.75 -17.47
N THR A 46 57.15 10.43 -17.30
CA THR A 46 56.73 9.71 -16.08
C THR A 46 57.86 9.80 -15.04
N PRO A 47 57.59 9.80 -13.70
CA PRO A 47 57.09 8.60 -13.00
C PRO A 47 56.17 8.82 -11.76
N SER A 48 55.36 7.80 -11.50
CA SER A 48 54.98 7.21 -10.19
C SER A 48 55.07 8.07 -8.92
N GLU A 49 53.94 8.40 -8.28
CA GLU A 49 53.68 8.03 -6.86
C GLU A 49 52.21 8.22 -6.46
N ARG A 50 51.89 7.57 -5.33
CA ARG A 50 50.61 7.39 -4.63
C ARG A 50 49.88 8.67 -4.20
N ALA A 51 48.57 8.44 -4.07
CA ALA A 51 47.66 8.90 -3.01
C ALA A 51 47.12 10.34 -3.03
N ASN A 52 45.79 10.35 -3.14
CA ASN A 52 44.84 11.13 -2.36
C ASN A 52 44.73 12.63 -2.69
N GLU A 53 43.68 12.99 -3.44
CA GLU A 53 42.67 13.95 -2.97
C GLU A 53 41.47 14.03 -3.92
N GLU A 54 40.33 14.30 -3.29
CA GLU A 54 39.06 14.80 -3.80
C GLU A 54 38.91 15.11 -5.29
N THR A 55 37.80 14.66 -5.90
CA THR A 55 36.89 15.58 -6.60
C THR A 55 35.46 15.03 -6.58
N GLN A 56 34.59 15.96 -6.23
CA GLN A 56 33.13 15.99 -6.28
C GLN A 56 32.53 15.46 -7.60
N GLN A 57 31.41 14.74 -7.50
CA GLN A 57 30.32 14.80 -8.49
C GLN A 57 29.05 14.20 -7.83
N ALA A 58 28.15 15.02 -7.30
CA ALA A 58 26.99 15.57 -8.01
C ALA A 58 26.07 14.49 -8.62
N SER A 59 25.06 14.15 -7.81
CA SER A 59 23.63 13.94 -8.14
C SER A 59 23.23 12.93 -9.23
N ALA A 60 22.53 11.86 -8.81
CA ALA A 60 21.35 11.36 -9.51
C ALA A 60 20.50 10.45 -8.59
N ALA A 61 19.26 10.89 -8.36
CA ALA A 61 18.05 10.13 -8.04
C ALA A 61 18.11 9.11 -6.88
N SER A 62 17.83 9.59 -5.67
CA SER A 62 17.24 8.81 -4.59
C SER A 62 15.79 8.49 -4.94
N GLU A 63 15.52 7.27 -5.42
CA GLU A 63 14.17 6.76 -5.58
C GLU A 63 13.63 6.41 -4.18
N GLU A 64 12.65 7.21 -3.73
CA GLU A 64 11.98 7.25 -2.42
C GLU A 64 11.25 5.96 -2.03
N GLU A 65 11.81 5.24 -1.09
CA GLU A 65 11.19 4.20 -0.26
C GLU A 65 9.88 4.71 0.37
N HIS A 66 8.71 4.24 -0.12
CA HIS A 66 7.42 4.56 0.51
C HIS A 66 7.12 3.51 1.59
N GLY A 67 7.78 3.64 2.75
CA GLY A 67 7.21 3.14 3.99
C GLY A 67 6.12 4.13 4.41
N HIS A 68 4.93 3.66 4.78
CA HIS A 68 3.91 4.59 5.25
C HIS A 68 4.44 5.24 6.52
N VAL A 69 4.41 6.56 6.54
CA VAL A 69 4.93 7.31 7.67
C VAL A 69 3.87 7.22 8.74
N ALA A 70 4.24 6.95 9.99
CA ALA A 70 3.33 7.18 11.11
C ALA A 70 2.76 8.60 10.92
N GLY A 71 1.45 8.71 10.77
CA GLY A 71 0.85 9.99 10.39
C GLY A 71 1.29 11.12 11.32
N ALA A 72 1.29 12.36 10.83
CA ALA A 72 1.84 13.49 11.56
C ALA A 72 1.20 13.67 12.95
N HIS A 73 0.00 13.12 13.14
CA HIS A 73 -0.78 13.18 14.37
C HIS A 73 -0.82 11.85 15.12
N GLY A 74 -0.03 10.86 14.70
CA GLY A 74 -0.02 9.50 15.25
C GLY A 74 -1.27 8.70 14.89
N GLY A 75 -1.96 9.06 13.80
CA GLY A 75 -3.15 8.38 13.31
C GLY A 75 -2.84 7.25 12.34
N ILE A 76 -3.92 6.57 11.93
CA ILE A 76 -3.89 5.50 10.94
C ILE A 76 -4.03 6.12 9.56
N ILE A 77 -3.05 5.92 8.68
CA ILE A 77 -3.18 6.35 7.29
C ILE A 77 -3.89 5.27 6.49
N THR A 78 -4.82 5.68 5.62
CA THR A 78 -5.53 4.80 4.70
C THR A 78 -5.62 5.43 3.32
N SER A 79 -5.19 4.69 2.30
CA SER A 79 -5.25 5.12 0.91
C SER A 79 -6.65 5.10 0.33
N LEU A 80 -6.92 6.03 -0.58
CA LEU A 80 -8.14 6.13 -1.38
C LEU A 80 -7.78 6.31 -2.86
N GLY A 81 -8.58 5.71 -3.73
CA GLY A 81 -8.49 5.98 -5.17
C GLY A 81 -7.19 5.51 -5.82
N ARG A 82 -6.65 4.34 -5.42
CA ARG A 82 -5.35 3.81 -5.90
C ARG A 82 -4.19 4.75 -5.52
N ASP A 83 -4.09 5.06 -4.24
CA ASP A 83 -3.04 5.89 -3.62
C ASP A 83 -2.98 7.35 -4.11
N SER A 84 -3.99 7.82 -4.85
CA SER A 84 -4.08 9.22 -5.26
C SER A 84 -4.40 10.17 -4.10
N TYR A 85 -4.98 9.63 -3.03
CA TYR A 85 -5.31 10.36 -1.81
C TYR A 85 -5.09 9.48 -0.60
N HIS A 86 -4.82 10.08 0.54
CA HIS A 86 -4.71 9.40 1.82
C HIS A 86 -5.60 10.07 2.86
N VAL A 87 -5.97 9.32 3.90
CA VAL A 87 -6.70 9.84 5.06
C VAL A 87 -5.99 9.37 6.32
N GLU A 88 -5.62 10.30 7.19
CA GLU A 88 -5.13 9.96 8.53
C GLU A 88 -6.29 10.02 9.52
N ALA A 89 -6.63 8.87 10.12
CA ALA A 89 -7.63 8.73 11.16
C ALA A 89 -7.00 8.78 12.55
N VAL A 90 -7.37 9.79 13.34
CA VAL A 90 -6.86 10.03 14.70
C VAL A 90 -7.99 9.84 15.71
N PHE A 91 -7.75 9.00 16.70
CA PHE A 91 -8.64 8.81 17.84
C PHE A 91 -8.13 9.63 19.03
N GLU A 92 -8.88 10.64 19.44
CA GLU A 92 -8.55 11.45 20.60
C GLU A 92 -9.21 10.92 21.87
N LYS A 93 -8.68 11.36 23.02
CA LYS A 93 -9.28 11.06 24.32
C LYS A 93 -10.73 11.52 24.36
N GLY A 94 -11.56 10.67 24.97
CA GLY A 94 -12.99 10.92 25.08
C GLY A 94 -13.81 10.48 23.85
N GLY A 95 -13.24 9.76 22.90
CA GLY A 95 -14.00 9.17 21.78
C GLY A 95 -14.25 10.14 20.63
N THR A 96 -13.35 11.09 20.40
CA THR A 96 -13.41 11.94 19.20
C THR A 96 -12.62 11.25 18.08
N LEU A 97 -13.23 11.13 16.91
CA LEU A 97 -12.56 10.68 15.69
C LEU A 97 -12.33 11.89 14.79
N ARG A 98 -11.10 12.05 14.34
CA ARG A 98 -10.69 13.08 13.38
C ARG A 98 -10.10 12.43 12.14
N LEU A 99 -10.54 12.88 10.97
CA LEU A 99 -10.00 12.45 9.68
C LEU A 99 -9.29 13.64 9.04
N TYR A 100 -7.99 13.53 8.82
CA TYR A 100 -7.20 14.49 8.04
C TYR A 100 -7.11 14.00 6.60
N MET A 101 -7.45 14.88 5.67
CA MET A 101 -7.37 14.61 4.24
C MET A 101 -5.97 14.93 3.74
N LEU A 102 -5.34 13.96 3.08
CA LEU A 102 -3.97 14.01 2.60
C LEU A 102 -3.92 13.70 1.10
N GLY A 103 -2.88 14.20 0.43
CA GLY A 103 -2.68 14.00 -1.00
C GLY A 103 -2.11 12.62 -1.33
N GLU A 104 -1.63 12.46 -2.56
CA GLU A 104 -0.77 11.33 -2.96
C GLU A 104 0.49 11.26 -2.09
N ASP A 105 1.04 12.43 -1.75
CA ASP A 105 2.07 12.59 -0.72
C ASP A 105 1.40 12.76 0.66
N GLU A 106 1.60 11.78 1.54
CA GLU A 106 1.03 11.72 2.91
C GLU A 106 1.44 12.92 3.78
N THR A 107 2.51 13.64 3.41
CA THR A 107 2.94 14.85 4.13
C THR A 107 2.21 16.12 3.69
N ARG A 108 1.40 16.04 2.61
CA ARG A 108 0.70 17.18 2.04
C ARG A 108 -0.78 17.13 2.36
N ILE A 109 -1.26 18.23 2.96
CA ILE A 109 -2.68 18.45 3.21
C ILE A 109 -3.44 18.51 1.88
N GLN A 110 -4.54 17.77 1.80
CA GLN A 110 -5.46 17.78 0.68
C GLN A 110 -6.80 18.39 1.08
N GLU A 111 -7.07 19.58 0.55
CA GLU A 111 -8.38 20.21 0.70
C GLU A 111 -9.45 19.50 -0.14
N VAL A 112 -10.63 19.30 0.42
CA VAL A 112 -11.79 18.70 -0.25
C VAL A 112 -13.03 19.59 -0.11
N GLU A 113 -14.04 19.38 -0.95
CA GLU A 113 -15.30 20.12 -0.84
C GLU A 113 -15.97 19.91 0.52
N LEU A 114 -16.53 21.00 1.09
CA LEU A 114 -17.37 20.92 2.27
C LEU A 114 -18.55 19.96 2.04
N GLN A 115 -18.64 18.97 2.91
CA GLN A 115 -19.68 17.95 2.89
C GLN A 115 -19.82 17.33 4.28
N ASP A 116 -21.02 16.90 4.63
CA ASP A 116 -21.21 16.05 5.80
C ASP A 116 -21.01 14.58 5.40
N LEU A 117 -20.28 13.83 6.23
CA LEU A 117 -20.02 12.43 5.98
C LEU A 117 -20.81 11.57 6.95
N LYS A 118 -21.46 10.52 6.43
CA LYS A 118 -22.08 9.50 7.27
C LYS A 118 -21.11 8.36 7.49
N GLY A 119 -20.70 8.14 8.74
CA GLY A 119 -19.87 7.01 9.15
C GLY A 119 -20.71 5.86 9.73
N TYR A 120 -20.15 4.66 9.66
CA TYR A 120 -20.61 3.48 10.38
C TYR A 120 -19.43 2.92 11.15
N VAL A 121 -19.65 2.53 12.39
CA VAL A 121 -18.64 1.95 13.26
C VAL A 121 -19.22 0.73 13.94
N LYS A 122 -18.38 -0.30 14.09
CA LYS A 122 -18.69 -1.49 14.86
C LYS A 122 -17.45 -1.97 15.59
N ALA A 123 -17.62 -2.71 16.68
CA ALA A 123 -16.53 -3.47 17.28
C ALA A 123 -15.90 -4.42 16.26
N ALA A 124 -14.61 -4.73 16.40
CA ALA A 124 -13.89 -5.57 15.45
C ALA A 124 -14.56 -6.96 15.24
N ASP A 125 -14.99 -7.56 16.34
CA ASP A 125 -15.72 -8.83 16.43
C ASP A 125 -17.25 -8.67 16.36
N GLY A 126 -17.74 -7.43 16.29
CA GLY A 126 -19.16 -7.10 16.26
C GLY A 126 -19.82 -7.33 14.90
N THR A 127 -21.09 -7.73 14.95
CA THR A 127 -21.97 -7.87 13.78
C THR A 127 -22.85 -6.64 13.55
N GLU A 128 -23.09 -5.84 14.58
CA GLU A 128 -23.94 -4.65 14.53
C GLU A 128 -23.11 -3.38 14.35
N SER A 129 -23.56 -2.50 13.48
CA SER A 129 -22.94 -1.20 13.23
C SER A 129 -23.80 -0.05 13.72
N VAL A 130 -23.20 0.93 14.39
CA VAL A 130 -23.82 2.19 14.76
C VAL A 130 -23.42 3.26 13.75
N SER A 131 -24.38 4.08 13.31
CA SER A 131 -24.09 5.21 12.43
C SER A 131 -23.75 6.46 13.23
N PHE A 132 -22.81 7.24 12.71
CA PHE A 132 -22.43 8.55 13.25
C PHE A 132 -22.21 9.53 12.10
N GLU A 133 -22.08 10.81 12.41
CA GLU A 133 -21.87 11.87 11.43
C GLU A 133 -20.52 12.54 11.68
N LEU A 134 -19.71 12.63 10.62
CA LEU A 134 -18.52 13.47 10.62
C LEU A 134 -18.85 14.80 9.97
N LYS A 135 -18.57 15.88 10.70
CA LYS A 135 -18.76 17.25 10.23
C LYS A 135 -17.42 17.80 9.73
N PRO A 136 -17.41 18.59 8.65
CA PRO A 136 -16.22 19.28 8.21
C PRO A 136 -15.79 20.30 9.28
N GLU A 137 -14.50 20.38 9.58
CA GLU A 137 -13.91 21.38 10.46
C GLU A 137 -12.77 22.10 9.72
N PRO A 138 -13.09 23.09 8.88
CA PRO A 138 -12.08 23.83 8.12
C PRO A 138 -10.97 24.39 9.01
N GLN A 139 -9.74 24.26 8.56
CA GLN A 139 -8.54 24.70 9.26
C GLN A 139 -8.04 26.04 8.73
N GLU A 140 -7.13 26.67 9.48
CA GLU A 140 -6.38 27.82 8.99
C GLU A 140 -5.54 27.41 7.77
N GLY A 141 -5.78 28.06 6.64
CA GLY A 141 -5.10 27.76 5.37
C GLY A 141 -5.99 27.07 4.34
N ASP A 142 -7.10 26.45 4.75
CA ASP A 142 -8.06 25.86 3.81
C ASP A 142 -8.72 26.97 2.95
N ALA A 143 -8.91 26.71 1.65
CA ALA A 143 -9.62 27.63 0.78
C ALA A 143 -11.12 27.77 1.14
N ASP A 144 -11.71 28.90 0.75
CA ASP A 144 -13.14 29.16 0.95
C ASP A 144 -14.00 28.03 0.35
N GLY A 145 -14.87 27.44 1.17
CA GLY A 145 -15.75 26.34 0.76
C GLY A 145 -15.09 24.96 0.73
N LYS A 146 -13.87 24.85 1.26
CA LYS A 146 -13.13 23.60 1.42
C LYS A 146 -12.92 23.25 2.90
N THR A 147 -12.50 22.01 3.14
CA THR A 147 -11.98 21.55 4.42
C THR A 147 -10.86 20.55 4.17
N SER A 148 -9.87 20.49 5.05
CA SER A 148 -8.91 19.40 5.12
C SER A 148 -9.21 18.41 6.25
N VAL A 149 -10.19 18.70 7.11
CA VAL A 149 -10.47 17.90 8.31
C VAL A 149 -11.96 17.61 8.49
N PHE A 150 -12.26 16.40 8.97
CA PHE A 150 -13.58 16.00 9.44
C PHE A 150 -13.52 15.50 10.87
N VAL A 151 -14.53 15.82 11.69
CA VAL A 151 -14.59 15.46 13.10
C VAL A 151 -15.92 14.82 13.45
N ALA A 152 -15.88 13.79 14.28
CA ALA A 152 -17.04 13.17 14.86
C ALA A 152 -16.84 12.79 16.32
N LYS A 153 -17.95 12.69 17.05
CA LYS A 153 -18.01 12.00 18.32
C LYS A 153 -18.46 10.56 18.09
N LEU A 154 -17.64 9.61 18.51
CA LEU A 154 -18.02 8.20 18.52
C LEU A 154 -19.00 7.95 19.67
N PRO A 155 -20.00 7.09 19.47
CA PRO A 155 -20.85 6.60 20.55
C PRO A 155 -20.03 6.01 21.72
N GLU A 156 -20.41 6.35 22.96
CA GLU A 156 -19.64 5.99 24.16
C GLU A 156 -19.59 4.48 24.43
N ASP A 157 -20.58 3.74 23.94
CA ASP A 157 -20.75 2.29 24.09
C ASP A 157 -19.74 1.45 23.30
N ILE A 158 -19.04 2.07 22.35
CA ILE A 158 -18.03 1.42 21.49
C ILE A 158 -16.66 2.12 21.56
N ALA A 159 -16.54 3.22 22.29
CA ALA A 159 -15.27 3.93 22.44
C ALA A 159 -14.27 3.12 23.29
N GLY A 160 -13.02 3.03 22.84
CA GLY A 160 -11.91 2.44 23.61
C GLY A 160 -11.59 0.97 23.31
N GLY A 161 -12.33 0.32 22.41
CA GLY A 161 -12.01 -1.00 21.85
C GLY A 161 -11.43 -0.92 20.43
N GLU A 162 -11.18 -2.08 19.84
CA GLU A 162 -10.87 -2.21 18.41
C GLU A 162 -12.15 -2.01 17.58
N LEU A 163 -12.06 -1.17 16.55
CA LEU A 163 -13.20 -0.68 15.79
C LEU A 163 -12.97 -0.81 14.30
N ASN A 164 -13.98 -1.29 13.59
CA ASN A 164 -14.07 -1.19 12.14
C ASN A 164 -14.92 0.03 11.78
N VAL A 165 -14.31 1.00 11.10
CA VAL A 165 -14.97 2.22 10.64
C VAL A 165 -15.19 2.12 9.13
N THR A 166 -16.34 2.59 8.66
CA THR A 166 -16.66 2.71 7.22
C THR A 166 -17.35 4.03 6.95
N VAL A 167 -16.84 4.78 5.97
CA VAL A 167 -17.51 5.93 5.35
C VAL A 167 -17.82 5.54 3.89
N PRO A 168 -19.09 5.26 3.54
CA PRO A 168 -19.47 4.71 2.24
C PRO A 168 -19.48 5.75 1.10
N SER A 169 -19.25 7.01 1.42
CA SER A 169 -19.26 8.11 0.48
C SER A 169 -18.49 9.29 1.02
N ILE A 170 -17.27 9.47 0.54
CA ILE A 170 -16.56 10.75 0.58
C ILE A 170 -16.36 11.22 -0.85
N ARG A 171 -16.58 12.51 -1.11
CA ARG A 171 -16.32 13.11 -2.42
C ARG A 171 -15.01 13.88 -2.40
N ILE A 172 -14.19 13.66 -3.41
CA ILE A 172 -12.91 14.36 -3.60
C ILE A 172 -12.82 14.69 -5.07
N ALA A 173 -12.69 15.98 -5.41
CA ALA A 173 -12.60 16.44 -6.80
C ALA A 173 -13.77 15.96 -7.71
N GLY A 174 -14.97 15.81 -7.14
CA GLY A 174 -16.16 15.34 -7.85
C GLY A 174 -16.29 13.82 -7.99
N GLU A 175 -15.24 13.06 -7.66
CA GLU A 175 -15.29 11.60 -7.59
C GLU A 175 -15.77 11.14 -6.21
N ARG A 176 -16.22 9.88 -6.10
CA ARG A 176 -16.76 9.31 -4.86
C ARG A 176 -15.98 8.07 -4.44
N PHE A 177 -15.50 8.07 -3.21
CA PHE A 177 -14.71 7.00 -2.62
C PHE A 177 -15.42 6.39 -1.41
N ARG A 178 -15.02 5.16 -1.07
CA ARG A 178 -15.35 4.49 0.17
C ARG A 178 -14.08 4.41 1.01
N LEU A 179 -14.17 4.89 2.24
CA LEU A 179 -13.12 4.77 3.25
C LEU A 179 -13.51 3.66 4.22
N GLY A 180 -12.55 2.81 4.59
CA GLY A 180 -12.72 1.85 5.67
C GLY A 180 -11.37 1.55 6.30
N PHE A 181 -11.34 1.47 7.63
CA PHE A 181 -10.11 1.23 8.40
C PHE A 181 -10.45 0.57 9.74
N THR A 182 -9.43 -0.04 10.35
CA THR A 182 -9.54 -0.74 11.63
C THR A 182 -8.66 -0.08 12.68
N SER A 183 -9.19 0.22 13.87
CA SER A 183 -8.48 1.01 14.89
C SER A 183 -7.32 0.27 15.58
N ALA A 184 -7.16 -1.05 15.38
CA ALA A 184 -5.97 -1.78 15.84
C ALA A 184 -4.68 -1.27 15.18
N ALA A 185 -4.76 -0.73 13.97
CA ALA A 185 -3.62 -0.07 13.34
C ALA A 185 -3.11 1.15 14.15
N ALA A 186 -3.90 1.73 15.08
CA ALA A 186 -3.44 2.80 15.97
C ALA A 186 -2.73 2.30 17.25
N ALA A 187 -2.90 1.03 17.64
CA ALA A 187 -2.17 0.43 18.76
C ALA A 187 -0.80 -0.13 18.32
N ALA A 188 -0.60 -0.28 17.00
CA ALA A 188 0.61 -0.79 16.36
C ALA A 188 1.47 0.33 15.75
N ALA A 189 1.55 1.51 16.37
CA ALA A 189 2.50 2.57 16.00
C ALA A 189 3.95 2.19 16.38
N HIS A 190 4.40 1.05 15.87
CA HIS A 190 5.74 0.62 15.47
C HIS A 190 5.56 -0.72 14.75
N GLY A 191 5.33 -0.69 13.44
CA GLY A 191 5.20 -1.91 12.65
C GLY A 191 5.07 -1.65 11.15
N ASP A 192 6.21 -1.38 10.52
CA ASP A 192 6.55 -1.66 9.10
C ASP A 192 5.35 -1.99 8.20
N ASP A 193 4.79 -0.96 7.57
CA ASP A 193 3.56 -1.08 6.78
C ASP A 193 3.68 -2.10 5.64
N GLY A 194 2.71 -3.01 5.63
CA GLY A 194 2.59 -4.10 4.66
C GLY A 194 3.12 -5.45 5.14
N MET A 195 3.70 -5.54 6.34
CA MET A 195 4.16 -6.80 6.91
C MET A 195 3.11 -7.36 7.88
N PRO A 196 2.70 -8.63 7.76
CA PRO A 196 1.82 -9.25 8.74
C PRO A 196 2.44 -9.15 10.14
N GLU A 197 1.59 -9.06 11.17
CA GLU A 197 2.06 -9.12 12.55
C GLU A 197 2.51 -10.55 12.89
N LYS A 198 3.54 -10.66 13.73
CA LYS A 198 3.96 -11.96 14.27
C LYS A 198 2.81 -12.57 15.08
N VAL A 199 2.50 -13.85 14.86
CA VAL A 199 1.56 -14.57 15.73
C VAL A 199 2.11 -14.76 17.16
N SER A 200 1.24 -14.80 18.18
CA SER A 200 1.65 -15.04 19.58
C SER A 200 2.36 -16.39 19.76
N ASP A 201 3.24 -16.55 20.76
CA ASP A 201 4.07 -17.75 20.92
C ASP A 201 3.30 -19.09 20.96
N ASP A 202 2.13 -19.14 21.61
CA ASP A 202 1.32 -20.38 21.64
C ASP A 202 0.67 -20.66 20.27
N ALA A 203 0.12 -19.63 19.64
CA ALA A 203 -0.45 -19.73 18.28
C ALA A 203 0.63 -20.04 17.23
N GLU A 204 1.85 -19.53 17.42
CA GLU A 204 3.02 -19.78 16.57
C GLU A 204 3.36 -21.27 16.60
N ARG A 205 3.41 -21.87 17.79
CA ARG A 205 3.68 -23.31 17.92
C ARG A 205 2.61 -24.15 17.24
N GLU A 206 1.34 -23.81 17.40
CA GLU A 206 0.26 -24.51 16.69
C GLU A 206 0.35 -24.33 15.17
N LEU A 207 0.69 -23.13 14.71
CA LEU A 207 0.85 -22.80 13.30
C LEU A 207 2.00 -23.60 12.66
N TYR A 208 3.13 -23.77 13.34
CA TYR A 208 4.32 -24.40 12.75
C TYR A 208 4.49 -25.89 13.06
N LEU A 209 3.96 -26.38 14.18
CA LEU A 209 4.22 -27.73 14.69
C LEU A 209 3.01 -28.68 14.57
N THR A 210 1.96 -28.25 13.86
CA THR A 210 0.80 -29.07 13.53
C THR A 210 0.58 -29.05 12.03
N ALA A 211 0.43 -30.21 11.38
CA ALA A 211 0.11 -30.26 9.95
C ALA A 211 -1.32 -29.75 9.64
N GLY A 212 -1.53 -29.22 8.44
CA GLY A 212 -2.84 -28.78 7.95
C GLY A 212 -2.78 -28.38 6.47
N GLY A 213 -3.89 -28.56 5.74
CA GLY A 213 -3.95 -28.24 4.31
C GLY A 213 -2.83 -28.91 3.50
N ILE A 214 -2.05 -28.12 2.77
CA ILE A 214 -0.86 -28.57 2.02
C ILE A 214 0.44 -28.51 2.83
N TYR A 215 0.41 -27.99 4.07
CA TYR A 215 1.55 -28.00 5.00
C TYR A 215 1.55 -29.28 5.84
N THR A 216 2.49 -30.17 5.57
CA THR A 216 2.49 -31.55 6.05
C THR A 216 3.49 -31.82 7.18
N GLU A 217 3.37 -32.95 7.86
CA GLU A 217 4.38 -33.45 8.83
C GLU A 217 5.78 -33.57 8.21
N ALA A 218 5.87 -33.86 6.90
CA ALA A 218 7.14 -33.89 6.19
C ALA A 218 7.77 -32.50 6.10
N ASP A 219 6.95 -31.46 5.88
CA ASP A 219 7.40 -30.06 5.84
C ASP A 219 7.86 -29.59 7.22
N ILE A 220 7.10 -29.91 8.28
CA ILE A 220 7.48 -29.59 9.68
C ILE A 220 8.85 -30.17 10.00
N LYS A 221 9.06 -31.45 9.66
CA LYS A 221 10.34 -32.12 9.86
C LYS A 221 11.45 -31.52 9.00
N ALA A 222 11.16 -31.17 7.74
CA ALA A 222 12.12 -30.56 6.83
C ALA A 222 12.55 -29.16 7.30
N ASN A 223 11.64 -28.41 7.94
CA ASN A 223 11.94 -27.13 8.59
C ASN A 223 12.65 -27.27 9.94
N GLY A 224 12.83 -28.50 10.46
CA GLY A 224 13.59 -28.77 11.68
C GLY A 224 12.75 -28.90 12.95
N ASN A 225 11.42 -28.96 12.87
CA ASN A 225 10.50 -28.95 14.03
C ASN A 225 10.67 -27.72 14.92
N VAL A 226 10.84 -26.56 14.30
CA VAL A 226 10.99 -25.25 14.95
C VAL A 226 9.93 -24.29 14.45
N THR A 227 9.68 -23.21 15.18
CA THR A 227 8.89 -22.08 14.70
C THR A 227 9.72 -21.10 13.88
N ALA A 228 9.08 -20.16 13.17
CA ALA A 228 9.80 -19.09 12.47
C ALA A 228 10.65 -18.24 13.43
N SER A 229 10.14 -17.91 14.62
CA SER A 229 10.90 -17.12 15.60
C SER A 229 12.13 -17.85 16.15
N GLU A 230 12.06 -19.17 16.26
CA GLU A 230 13.21 -20.00 16.61
C GLU A 230 14.23 -20.07 15.47
N LYS A 231 13.76 -20.35 14.23
CA LYS A 231 14.62 -20.49 13.05
C LYS A 231 15.33 -19.18 12.68
N PHE A 232 14.62 -18.06 12.78
CA PHE A 232 15.10 -16.74 12.37
C PHE A 232 15.48 -15.84 13.54
N LYS A 233 15.86 -16.42 14.68
CA LYS A 233 16.29 -15.65 15.85
C LYS A 233 17.44 -14.70 15.52
N GLY A 234 17.22 -13.40 15.73
CA GLY A 234 18.21 -12.36 15.43
C GLY A 234 18.34 -12.00 13.95
N PHE A 235 17.48 -12.57 13.09
CA PHE A 235 17.35 -12.15 11.71
C PHE A 235 16.89 -10.68 11.64
N ARG A 236 17.48 -9.93 10.70
CA ARG A 236 17.08 -8.56 10.42
C ARG A 236 16.48 -8.52 9.03
N ALA A 237 15.17 -8.34 8.97
CA ALA A 237 14.47 -8.14 7.72
C ALA A 237 14.98 -6.87 7.04
N LYS A 238 15.03 -6.91 5.72
CA LYS A 238 15.29 -5.76 4.86
C LYS A 238 14.19 -5.78 3.81
N HIS A 239 13.23 -4.90 3.96
CA HIS A 239 12.12 -4.78 3.04
C HIS A 239 12.59 -3.90 1.88
N ASP A 240 12.72 -4.50 0.69
CA ASP A 240 12.91 -3.75 -0.54
C ASP A 240 11.58 -3.83 -1.33
N MET A 241 10.80 -2.76 -1.22
CA MET A 241 9.49 -2.64 -1.85
C MET A 241 9.58 -2.46 -3.37
N ARG A 242 10.79 -2.39 -3.94
CA ARG A 242 11.05 -2.14 -5.36
C ARG A 242 11.89 -3.26 -5.98
N PRO A 243 11.38 -4.51 -5.98
CA PRO A 243 12.06 -5.60 -6.65
C PRO A 243 12.20 -5.29 -8.14
N LYS A 244 13.36 -5.63 -8.69
CA LYS A 244 13.67 -5.44 -10.12
C LYS A 244 13.20 -6.66 -10.90
N PRO A 245 12.89 -6.51 -12.20
CA PRO A 245 12.65 -7.65 -13.08
C PRO A 245 13.73 -8.73 -12.92
N GLY A 246 13.30 -9.96 -12.64
CA GLY A 246 14.15 -11.12 -12.35
C GLY A 246 14.49 -11.35 -10.88
N ASP A 247 14.15 -10.43 -9.97
CA ASP A 247 14.30 -10.66 -8.52
C ASP A 247 13.24 -11.66 -8.02
N THR A 248 13.64 -12.57 -7.14
CA THR A 248 12.71 -13.37 -6.33
C THR A 248 11.91 -12.45 -5.42
N ILE A 249 10.60 -12.62 -5.40
CA ILE A 249 9.69 -11.82 -4.58
C ILE A 249 9.02 -12.65 -3.49
N CYS A 250 8.72 -12.01 -2.36
CA CYS A 250 8.00 -12.63 -1.26
C CYS A 250 6.58 -12.97 -1.72
N PRO A 251 6.11 -14.22 -1.53
CA PRO A 251 4.76 -14.63 -1.91
C PRO A 251 3.62 -13.84 -1.25
N VAL A 252 3.89 -13.22 -0.11
CA VAL A 252 2.90 -12.51 0.69
C VAL A 252 2.79 -11.05 0.28
N THR A 253 3.93 -10.34 0.23
CA THR A 253 3.96 -8.88 0.07
C THR A 253 4.38 -8.43 -1.32
N MET A 254 4.84 -9.35 -2.18
CA MET A 254 5.41 -9.07 -3.50
C MET A 254 6.65 -8.17 -3.48
N THR A 255 7.26 -7.98 -2.30
CA THR A 255 8.53 -7.27 -2.10
C THR A 255 9.71 -8.18 -2.41
N LYS A 256 10.94 -7.66 -2.49
CA LYS A 256 12.12 -8.51 -2.71
C LYS A 256 12.30 -9.51 -1.58
N ALA A 257 12.36 -10.81 -1.92
CA ALA A 257 12.61 -11.86 -0.94
C ALA A 257 14.06 -11.82 -0.44
N ASN A 258 14.27 -12.36 0.77
CA ASN A 258 15.59 -12.57 1.33
C ASN A 258 15.94 -14.07 1.25
N PRO A 259 17.02 -14.46 0.55
CA PRO A 259 17.39 -15.87 0.39
C PRO A 259 17.82 -16.55 1.70
N LEU A 260 17.97 -15.80 2.79
CA LEU A 260 18.22 -16.33 4.14
C LEU A 260 16.93 -16.56 4.94
N CYS A 261 15.78 -16.09 4.47
CA CYS A 261 14.48 -16.30 5.10
C CYS A 261 13.67 -17.28 4.27
N THR A 262 13.94 -18.57 4.45
CA THR A 262 13.30 -19.65 3.67
C THR A 262 12.42 -20.56 4.52
N TRP A 263 11.33 -21.04 3.94
CA TRP A 263 10.45 -22.02 4.58
C TRP A 263 9.97 -23.08 3.60
N ILE A 264 9.85 -24.32 4.06
CA ILE A 264 9.38 -25.43 3.24
C ILE A 264 7.88 -25.62 3.42
N VAL A 265 7.13 -25.66 2.31
CA VAL A 265 5.70 -25.95 2.25
C VAL A 265 5.44 -26.86 1.04
N ALA A 266 4.67 -27.94 1.23
CA ALA A 266 4.37 -28.92 0.17
C ALA A 266 5.65 -29.48 -0.51
N GLY A 267 6.72 -29.67 0.28
CA GLY A 267 8.02 -30.17 -0.16
C GLY A 267 8.86 -29.17 -0.97
N LYS A 268 8.46 -27.90 -1.05
CA LYS A 268 9.13 -26.86 -1.84
C LYS A 268 9.63 -25.74 -0.94
N GLU A 269 10.80 -25.22 -1.25
CA GLU A 269 11.40 -24.11 -0.53
C GLU A 269 10.91 -22.78 -1.11
N TYR A 270 10.36 -21.93 -0.25
CA TYR A 270 9.91 -20.57 -0.57
C TYR A 270 10.81 -19.56 0.13
N GLU A 271 11.05 -18.42 -0.51
CA GLU A 271 11.81 -17.29 0.05
C GLU A 271 10.89 -16.15 0.47
N PHE A 272 11.17 -15.53 1.61
CA PHE A 272 10.34 -14.49 2.21
C PHE A 272 11.17 -13.23 2.51
N CYS A 273 10.54 -12.07 2.55
CA CYS A 273 11.23 -10.83 2.94
C CYS A 273 11.48 -10.78 4.47
N CYS A 274 10.61 -11.42 5.26
CA CYS A 274 10.68 -11.42 6.72
C CYS A 274 9.95 -12.62 7.36
N PRO A 275 10.25 -12.96 8.63
CA PRO A 275 9.60 -14.05 9.35
C PRO A 275 8.07 -13.96 9.45
N PRO A 276 7.46 -12.78 9.67
CA PRO A 276 5.99 -12.71 9.70
C PRO A 276 5.32 -13.11 8.38
N CYS A 277 5.93 -12.87 7.22
CA CYS A 277 5.41 -13.39 5.95
C CYS A 277 5.42 -14.92 5.90
N VAL A 278 6.29 -15.58 6.65
CA VAL A 278 6.25 -17.04 6.80
C VAL A 278 4.99 -17.44 7.59
N ASP A 279 4.62 -16.69 8.63
CA ASP A 279 3.42 -16.96 9.45
C ASP A 279 2.17 -16.93 8.55
N GLU A 280 2.01 -15.84 7.80
CA GLU A 280 0.86 -15.66 6.92
C GLU A 280 0.82 -16.71 5.80
N PHE A 281 1.96 -17.02 5.18
CA PHE A 281 2.01 -18.02 4.12
C PHE A 281 1.71 -19.45 4.62
N VAL A 282 2.21 -19.84 5.80
CA VAL A 282 1.88 -21.13 6.41
C VAL A 282 0.41 -21.21 6.78
N SER A 283 -0.19 -20.09 7.22
CA SER A 283 -1.64 -19.99 7.41
C SER A 283 -2.41 -20.25 6.11
N TRP A 284 -2.02 -19.60 5.00
CA TRP A 284 -2.64 -19.83 3.69
C TRP A 284 -2.50 -21.28 3.22
N ALA A 285 -1.32 -21.87 3.42
CA ALA A 285 -1.06 -23.26 3.07
C ALA A 285 -1.95 -24.26 3.84
N LYS A 286 -2.39 -23.89 5.04
CA LYS A 286 -3.29 -24.71 5.85
C LYS A 286 -4.76 -24.54 5.48
N ASP A 287 -5.13 -23.39 4.92
CA ASP A 287 -6.49 -23.12 4.44
C ASP A 287 -6.70 -23.73 3.03
N PRO A 288 -7.65 -24.69 2.86
CA PRO A 288 -7.86 -25.34 1.57
C PRO A 288 -8.29 -24.41 0.43
N GLU A 289 -8.92 -23.27 0.72
CA GLU A 289 -9.34 -22.31 -0.30
C GLU A 289 -8.16 -21.40 -0.71
N LEU A 290 -7.39 -20.89 0.26
CA LEU A 290 -6.23 -20.03 -0.03
C LEU A 290 -5.07 -20.81 -0.65
N ALA A 291 -4.88 -22.08 -0.25
CA ALA A 291 -3.82 -22.93 -0.78
C ALA A 291 -3.92 -23.17 -2.30
N LYS A 292 -5.09 -22.95 -2.93
CA LYS A 292 -5.27 -23.09 -4.39
C LYS A 292 -4.56 -21.99 -5.17
N ASP A 293 -4.32 -20.84 -4.54
CA ASP A 293 -3.70 -19.67 -5.17
C ASP A 293 -2.19 -19.58 -4.87
N ILE A 294 -1.65 -20.52 -4.08
CA ILE A 294 -0.20 -20.63 -3.85
C ILE A 294 0.46 -21.13 -5.14
N LEU A 295 1.36 -20.32 -5.68
CA LEU A 295 2.12 -20.63 -6.89
C LEU A 295 3.35 -21.50 -6.56
N GLU A 296 3.99 -22.02 -7.60
CA GLU A 296 5.31 -22.63 -7.49
C GLU A 296 6.36 -21.57 -7.10
N PRO A 297 7.41 -21.91 -6.32
CA PRO A 297 8.45 -20.96 -5.94
C PRO A 297 9.05 -20.19 -7.13
N GLU A 298 9.25 -20.85 -8.27
CA GLU A 298 9.84 -20.25 -9.48
C GLU A 298 8.93 -19.23 -10.17
N GLN A 299 7.65 -19.17 -9.77
CA GLN A 299 6.69 -18.19 -10.28
C GLN A 299 6.67 -16.90 -9.46
N TYR A 300 7.25 -16.90 -8.26
CA TYR A 300 7.41 -15.70 -7.44
C TYR A 300 8.68 -14.94 -7.85
N VAL A 301 8.66 -14.49 -9.10
CA VAL A 301 9.72 -13.66 -9.70
C VAL A 301 9.08 -12.41 -10.27
N LYS A 302 9.71 -11.25 -10.03
CA LYS A 302 9.26 -9.99 -10.62
C LYS A 302 9.42 -10.02 -12.14
N GLU A 303 8.34 -9.75 -12.86
CA GLU A 303 8.36 -9.56 -14.32
C GLU A 303 9.02 -8.23 -14.74
#